data_AF-J2TRK6-F1
#
_entry.id   AF-J2TRK6-F1
#
_cell.length_a   1.000
_cell.length_b   1.000
_cell.length_c   1.000
_cell.angle_alpha   90.00
_cell.angle_beta   90.00
_cell.angle_gamma   90.00
#
_symmetry.space_group_name_H-M   'P 1'
#
loop_
_entity.id
_entity.type
_entity.pdbx_description
1 polymer ?
#
loop_
_entity_poly.entity_id
_entity_poly.type
_entity_poly.pdbx_seq_one_letter_code
_entity_poly.pdbx_strand_id
1 'polypeptide(L)'
;MDISALNSLTAQVLWAGFILAMVFGAIAQRTHFCTMGAVSDIVNMGDWTRMRMWGMAIGVAMIGFFTMAAAGIIDPAKTLYASNRFIWLSALVGGAMFGFGMVLASGCGSKTLVRIGGGSLKSVVVFAVMGIAAFATLKGITAVVRVATVDKVAIDFTANATLPNWVAGAIGITPAAAGIGLAILIGLGLIVWALFSEEFRRFDSLLAGLGIGGVIAAMWWVSGRLGYVAEHPETLQEAFLATNSGRAEALSFVSPVAYTVDWLMFFSDKSKVLTLGIVSVFGVVAGSAVYALLSRSFRWEGFRDAEDTANHLVGATLMGVGGVCAMGCTVGQGLSGISTLSFTSFVALAAILAGCVAGLKYQIWRLERQV
;
A
#
# COMPACT_ATOMS: atom_id res chain seq x y z
N MET A 1 -9.82 27.09 15.72
CA MET A 1 -9.71 27.20 14.25
C MET A 1 -11.11 27.25 13.68
N ASP A 2 -11.43 28.19 12.80
CA ASP A 2 -12.78 28.32 12.24
C ASP A 2 -13.12 27.17 11.27
N ILE A 3 -14.40 26.83 11.17
CA ILE A 3 -14.90 25.73 10.31
C ILE A 3 -14.54 25.97 8.83
N SER A 4 -14.56 27.23 8.37
CA SER A 4 -14.17 27.60 7.01
C SER A 4 -12.68 27.31 6.73
N ALA A 5 -11.81 27.58 7.70
CA ALA A 5 -10.39 27.30 7.60
C ALA A 5 -10.12 25.78 7.60
N LEU A 6 -10.87 25.01 8.39
CA LEU A 6 -10.79 23.55 8.42
C LEU A 6 -11.21 22.93 7.07
N ASN A 7 -12.27 23.45 6.45
CA ASN A 7 -12.71 23.00 5.13
C ASN A 7 -11.65 23.30 4.05
N SER A 8 -11.04 24.48 4.10
CA SER A 8 -9.94 24.85 3.19
C SER A 8 -8.73 23.93 3.36
N LEU A 9 -8.32 23.67 4.61
CA LEU A 9 -7.21 22.76 4.91
C LEU A 9 -7.50 21.33 4.45
N THR A 10 -8.72 20.85 4.67
CA THR A 10 -9.17 19.53 4.19
C THR A 10 -9.08 19.44 2.67
N ALA A 11 -9.52 20.47 1.95
CA ALA A 11 -9.39 20.52 0.49
C ALA A 11 -7.92 20.51 0.03
N GLN A 12 -7.04 21.25 0.72
CA GLN A 12 -5.60 21.24 0.43
C GLN A 12 -4.98 19.86 0.62
N VAL A 13 -5.33 19.17 1.71
CA VAL A 13 -4.87 17.79 2.01
C VAL A 13 -5.35 16.83 0.92
N LEU A 14 -6.61 16.91 0.51
CA LEU A 14 -7.17 16.09 -0.57
C LEU A 14 -6.48 16.34 -1.91
N TRP A 15 -6.25 17.60 -2.29
CA TRP A 15 -5.54 17.95 -3.52
C TRP A 15 -4.08 17.52 -3.50
N ALA A 16 -3.37 17.70 -2.37
CA ALA A 16 -2.01 17.24 -2.21
C ALA A 16 -1.92 15.71 -2.34
N GLY A 17 -2.82 14.97 -1.68
CA GLY A 17 -2.91 13.52 -1.81
C GLY A 17 -3.20 13.06 -3.24
N PHE A 18 -4.13 13.73 -3.93
CA PHE A 18 -4.45 13.45 -5.33
C PHE A 18 -3.25 13.66 -6.26
N ILE A 19 -2.54 14.79 -6.13
CA ILE A 19 -1.36 15.11 -6.95
C ILE A 19 -0.23 14.11 -6.69
N LEU A 20 0.05 13.78 -5.44
CA LEU A 20 1.06 12.78 -5.10
C LEU A 20 0.72 11.40 -5.67
N ALA A 21 -0.55 10.99 -5.57
CA ALA A 21 -1.01 9.74 -6.16
C ALA A 21 -0.96 9.76 -7.70
N MET A 22 -1.22 10.91 -8.33
CA MET A 22 -1.02 11.10 -9.77
C MET A 22 0.44 10.92 -10.17
N VAL A 23 1.37 11.52 -9.42
CA VAL A 23 2.81 11.33 -9.64
C VAL A 23 3.20 9.86 -9.46
N PHE A 24 2.69 9.18 -8.42
CA PHE A 24 2.89 7.74 -8.23
C PHE A 24 2.40 6.94 -9.44
N GLY A 25 1.18 7.21 -9.93
CA GLY A 25 0.60 6.51 -11.07
C GLY A 25 1.39 6.71 -12.36
N ALA A 26 1.87 7.93 -12.63
CA ALA A 26 2.69 8.24 -13.79
C ALA A 26 4.06 7.52 -13.73
N ILE A 27 4.74 7.58 -12.58
CA ILE A 27 6.02 6.88 -12.38
C ILE A 27 5.83 5.37 -12.50
N ALA A 28 4.83 4.80 -11.84
CA ALA A 28 4.59 3.36 -11.86
C ALA A 28 4.20 2.83 -13.26
N GLN A 29 3.51 3.64 -14.06
CA GLN A 29 3.22 3.31 -15.46
C GLN A 29 4.48 3.36 -16.32
N ARG A 30 5.33 4.38 -16.16
CA ARG A 30 6.59 4.55 -16.90
C ARG A 30 7.60 3.45 -16.60
N THR A 31 7.80 3.14 -15.33
CA THR A 31 8.90 2.26 -14.87
C THR A 31 8.48 0.81 -14.72
N HIS A 32 7.22 0.48 -15.05
CA HIS A 32 6.62 -0.83 -14.83
C HIS A 32 6.75 -1.34 -13.38
N PHE A 33 6.72 -0.43 -12.41
CA PHE A 33 6.83 -0.75 -11.00
C PHE A 33 5.69 -1.69 -10.55
N CYS A 34 6.02 -2.96 -10.32
CA CYS A 34 5.07 -3.99 -9.96
C CYS A 34 5.73 -5.03 -9.07
N THR A 35 5.18 -5.24 -7.87
CA THR A 35 5.71 -6.25 -6.93
C THR A 35 5.55 -7.67 -7.48
N MET A 36 4.43 -7.98 -8.14
CA MET A 36 4.24 -9.29 -8.79
C MET A 36 5.30 -9.51 -9.88
N GLY A 37 5.53 -8.47 -10.69
CA GLY A 37 6.56 -8.48 -11.72
C GLY A 37 7.94 -8.74 -11.14
N ALA A 38 8.32 -8.05 -10.06
CA ALA A 38 9.60 -8.26 -9.39
C ALA A 38 9.81 -9.70 -8.91
N VAL A 39 8.79 -10.32 -8.29
CA VAL A 39 8.88 -11.71 -7.83
C VAL A 39 8.94 -12.67 -9.03
N SER A 40 8.14 -12.43 -10.08
CA SER A 40 8.16 -13.23 -11.30
C SER A 40 9.51 -13.16 -12.02
N ASP A 41 10.10 -11.96 -12.13
CA ASP A 41 11.40 -11.76 -12.77
C ASP A 41 12.50 -12.54 -12.02
N ILE A 42 12.47 -12.55 -10.67
CA ILE A 42 13.41 -13.33 -9.87
C ILE A 42 13.21 -14.83 -10.08
N VAL A 43 11.96 -15.31 -9.97
CA VAL A 43 11.65 -16.75 -9.99
C VAL A 43 11.85 -17.36 -11.39
N ASN A 44 11.49 -16.63 -12.44
CA ASN A 44 11.46 -17.15 -13.80
C ASN A 44 12.65 -16.72 -14.66
N MET A 45 13.23 -15.54 -14.42
CA MET A 45 14.29 -14.95 -15.27
C MET A 45 15.61 -14.71 -14.53
N GLY A 46 15.61 -14.74 -13.20
CA GLY A 46 16.77 -14.40 -12.37
C GLY A 46 17.11 -12.90 -12.34
N ASP A 47 16.24 -12.01 -12.85
CA ASP A 47 16.46 -10.57 -12.86
C ASP A 47 15.98 -9.91 -11.55
N TRP A 48 16.88 -9.17 -10.90
CA TRP A 48 16.65 -8.49 -9.63
C TRP A 48 16.34 -7.00 -9.79
N THR A 49 16.32 -6.47 -11.01
CA THR A 49 16.21 -5.03 -11.28
C THR A 49 14.96 -4.41 -10.68
N ARG A 50 13.78 -5.03 -10.88
CA ARG A 50 12.52 -4.52 -10.29
C ARG A 50 12.48 -4.67 -8.76
N MET A 51 13.09 -5.73 -8.22
CA MET A 51 13.18 -5.92 -6.76
C MET A 51 14.08 -4.86 -6.12
N ARG A 52 15.15 -4.46 -6.80
CA ARG A 52 16.01 -3.34 -6.37
C ARG A 52 15.27 -2.01 -6.41
N MET A 53 14.40 -1.77 -7.40
CA MET A 53 13.54 -0.57 -7.43
C MET A 53 12.65 -0.51 -6.18
N TRP A 54 12.09 -1.66 -5.84
CA TRP A 54 11.22 -1.81 -4.69
C TRP A 54 11.97 -1.64 -3.35
N GLY A 55 13.14 -2.27 -3.21
CA GLY A 55 14.01 -2.11 -2.04
C GLY A 55 14.49 -0.66 -1.85
N MET A 56 14.87 0.02 -2.93
CA MET A 56 15.25 1.44 -2.87
C MET A 56 14.07 2.32 -2.44
N ALA A 57 12.86 2.08 -2.98
CA ALA A 57 11.67 2.82 -2.58
C ALA A 57 11.35 2.66 -1.09
N ILE A 58 11.52 1.46 -0.54
CA ILE A 58 11.40 1.21 0.90
C ILE A 58 12.45 1.99 1.69
N GLY A 59 13.72 1.90 1.29
CA GLY A 59 14.81 2.58 2.00
C GLY A 59 14.60 4.09 2.04
N VAL A 60 14.21 4.69 0.91
CA VAL A 60 13.91 6.13 0.81
C VAL A 60 12.70 6.51 1.66
N ALA A 61 11.62 5.73 1.60
CA ALA A 61 10.42 5.98 2.42
C ALA A 61 10.71 5.85 3.92
N MET A 62 11.51 4.87 4.32
CA MET A 62 11.91 4.61 5.71
C MET A 62 12.77 5.74 6.26
N ILE A 63 13.81 6.17 5.53
CA ILE A 63 14.63 7.32 5.92
C ILE A 63 13.78 8.59 5.95
N GLY A 64 12.92 8.81 4.95
CA GLY A 64 12.02 9.97 4.92
C GLY A 64 11.08 10.00 6.14
N PHE A 65 10.48 8.87 6.50
CA PHE A 65 9.58 8.77 7.64
C PHE A 65 10.30 9.06 8.97
N PHE A 66 11.43 8.40 9.22
CA PHE A 66 12.14 8.56 10.49
C PHE A 66 12.91 9.89 10.61
N THR A 67 13.29 10.53 9.51
CA THR A 67 13.83 11.90 9.55
C THR A 67 12.74 12.91 9.93
N MET A 68 11.51 12.75 9.43
CA MET A 68 10.37 13.57 9.86
C MET A 68 9.98 13.30 11.32
N ALA A 69 10.05 12.04 11.76
CA ALA A 69 9.84 11.69 13.16
C ALA A 69 10.91 12.31 14.08
N ALA A 70 12.18 12.26 13.67
CA ALA A 70 13.29 12.87 14.38
C ALA A 70 13.12 14.39 14.56
N ALA A 71 12.63 15.05 13.53
CA ALA A 71 12.38 16.48 13.51
C ALA A 71 11.12 16.89 14.30
N GLY A 72 10.38 15.93 14.89
CA GLY A 72 9.13 16.19 15.62
C GLY A 72 7.98 16.64 14.70
N ILE A 73 8.09 16.39 13.39
CA ILE A 73 7.07 16.77 12.40
C ILE A 73 5.89 15.79 12.44
N ILE A 74 6.17 14.51 12.67
CA ILE A 74 5.21 13.40 12.70
C ILE A 74 5.44 12.59 13.98
N ASP A 75 4.36 12.15 14.62
CA ASP A 75 4.43 11.19 15.72
C ASP A 75 4.29 9.74 15.21
N PRO A 76 5.33 8.89 15.29
CA PRO A 76 5.28 7.50 14.86
C PRO A 76 4.21 6.66 15.57
N ALA A 77 3.86 7.02 16.82
CA ALA A 77 2.88 6.30 17.62
C ALA A 77 1.45 6.52 17.14
N LYS A 78 1.19 7.61 16.41
CA LYS A 78 -0.14 7.99 15.90
C LYS A 78 -0.38 7.56 14.45
N THR A 79 0.40 6.60 13.95
CA THR A 79 0.24 6.04 12.60
C THR A 79 -0.70 4.84 12.58
N LEU A 80 -1.29 4.54 11.41
CA LEU A 80 -2.13 3.35 11.22
C LEU A 80 -1.39 2.04 11.57
N TYR A 81 -0.08 1.98 11.33
CA TYR A 81 0.74 0.78 11.53
C TYR A 81 1.30 0.64 12.96
N ALA A 82 1.15 1.68 13.79
CA ALA A 82 1.47 1.67 15.20
C ALA A 82 0.27 1.13 16.01
N SER A 83 0.25 -0.19 16.19
CA SER A 83 -0.73 -0.90 17.02
C SER A 83 0.00 -1.66 18.12
N ASN A 84 -0.54 -1.67 19.33
CA ASN A 84 -0.06 -2.53 20.43
C ASN A 84 -0.43 -4.00 20.20
N ARG A 85 -1.43 -4.27 19.36
CA ARG A 85 -1.92 -5.62 19.08
C ARG A 85 -1.33 -6.14 17.78
N PHE A 86 -0.45 -7.14 17.89
CA PHE A 86 0.21 -7.80 16.78
C PHE A 86 -0.60 -9.02 16.31
N ILE A 87 -1.40 -8.81 15.26
CA ILE A 87 -2.30 -9.82 14.70
C ILE A 87 -1.56 -10.66 13.63
N TRP A 88 -0.55 -11.40 14.08
CA TRP A 88 0.37 -12.12 13.19
C TRP A 88 -0.31 -13.16 12.31
N LEU A 89 -1.34 -13.85 12.81
CA LEU A 89 -2.04 -14.88 12.04
C LEU A 89 -2.86 -14.26 10.90
N SER A 90 -3.52 -13.13 11.15
CA SER A 90 -4.26 -12.38 10.13
C SER A 90 -3.30 -11.79 9.08
N ALA A 91 -2.13 -11.30 9.51
CA ALA A 91 -1.06 -10.87 8.61
C ALA A 91 -0.53 -12.01 7.72
N LEU A 92 -0.34 -13.20 8.29
CA LEU A 92 0.18 -14.37 7.58
C LEU A 92 -0.83 -14.95 6.60
N VAL A 93 -2.04 -15.26 7.06
CA VAL A 93 -3.10 -15.85 6.20
C VAL A 93 -3.56 -14.84 5.16
N GLY A 94 -3.81 -13.60 5.58
CA GLY A 94 -4.22 -12.52 4.68
C GLY A 94 -3.15 -12.21 3.64
N GLY A 95 -1.89 -12.15 4.07
CA GLY A 95 -0.76 -11.90 3.18
C GLY A 95 -0.62 -13.00 2.14
N ALA A 96 -0.67 -14.27 2.54
CA ALA A 96 -0.60 -15.40 1.64
C ALA A 96 -1.76 -15.42 0.62
N MET A 97 -2.99 -15.18 1.06
CA MET A 97 -4.16 -15.05 0.18
C MET A 97 -4.01 -13.91 -0.81
N PHE A 98 -3.54 -12.73 -0.35
CA PHE A 98 -3.31 -11.58 -1.20
C PHE A 98 -2.22 -11.88 -2.25
N GLY A 99 -1.11 -12.48 -1.82
CA GLY A 99 0.02 -12.86 -2.67
C GLY A 99 -0.36 -13.87 -3.75
N PHE A 100 -1.16 -14.86 -3.41
CA PHE A 100 -1.68 -15.82 -4.39
C PHE A 100 -2.68 -15.15 -5.34
N GLY A 101 -3.60 -14.34 -4.80
CA GLY A 101 -4.62 -13.62 -5.56
C GLY A 101 -4.03 -12.65 -6.58
N MET A 102 -2.95 -11.93 -6.24
CA MET A 102 -2.30 -10.99 -7.17
C MET A 102 -1.66 -11.67 -8.39
N VAL A 103 -1.31 -12.96 -8.29
CA VAL A 103 -0.83 -13.73 -9.45
C VAL A 103 -1.99 -14.11 -10.35
N LEU A 104 -3.10 -14.60 -9.79
CA LEU A 104 -4.32 -14.93 -10.55
C LEU A 104 -4.96 -13.71 -11.22
N ALA A 105 -4.97 -12.57 -10.55
CA ALA A 105 -5.48 -11.30 -11.08
C ALA A 105 -4.47 -10.57 -11.99
N SER A 106 -3.29 -11.16 -12.24
CA SER A 106 -2.23 -10.58 -13.07
C SER A 106 -1.73 -9.20 -12.61
N GLY A 107 -1.81 -8.90 -11.31
CA GLY A 107 -1.43 -7.61 -10.74
C GLY A 107 -1.83 -7.48 -9.26
N CYS A 108 -1.14 -6.61 -8.53
CA CYS A 108 -1.57 -6.18 -7.20
C CYS A 108 -2.46 -4.93 -7.28
N GLY A 109 -3.06 -4.50 -6.15
CA GLY A 109 -4.00 -3.37 -6.12
C GLY A 109 -3.48 -2.09 -6.80
N SER A 110 -2.21 -1.70 -6.60
CA SER A 110 -1.62 -0.55 -7.29
C SER A 110 -1.50 -0.77 -8.80
N LYS A 111 -1.07 -1.97 -9.24
CA LYS A 111 -0.91 -2.28 -10.66
C LYS A 111 -2.26 -2.36 -11.37
N THR A 112 -3.31 -2.81 -10.69
CA THR A 112 -4.69 -2.79 -11.19
C THR A 112 -5.09 -1.36 -11.52
N LEU A 113 -4.91 -0.40 -10.61
CA LEU A 113 -5.23 1.02 -10.86
C LEU A 113 -4.42 1.62 -12.01
N VAL A 114 -3.12 1.32 -12.05
CA VAL A 114 -2.24 1.75 -13.14
C VAL A 114 -2.69 1.19 -14.49
N ARG A 115 -3.14 -0.07 -14.53
CA ARG A 115 -3.67 -0.70 -15.76
C ARG A 115 -5.03 -0.15 -16.17
N ILE A 116 -5.88 0.26 -15.24
CA ILE A 116 -7.14 0.97 -15.55
C ILE A 116 -6.81 2.25 -16.33
N GLY A 117 -5.84 3.05 -15.86
CA GLY A 117 -5.40 4.24 -16.60
C GLY A 117 -4.79 3.92 -17.97
N GLY A 118 -4.18 2.74 -18.12
CA GLY A 118 -3.68 2.26 -19.42
C GLY A 118 -4.74 1.74 -20.40
N GLY A 119 -6.01 1.63 -19.99
CA GLY A 119 -7.13 1.15 -20.84
C GLY A 119 -7.55 -0.31 -20.61
N SER A 120 -7.09 -0.97 -19.55
CA SER A 120 -7.43 -2.37 -19.28
C SER A 120 -8.83 -2.52 -18.66
N LEU A 121 -9.79 -3.02 -19.44
CA LEU A 121 -11.14 -3.36 -18.97
C LEU A 121 -11.11 -4.50 -17.95
N LYS A 122 -10.16 -5.45 -18.09
CA LYS A 122 -9.96 -6.51 -17.10
C LYS A 122 -9.71 -5.93 -15.70
N SER A 123 -8.89 -4.89 -15.64
CA SER A 123 -8.48 -4.27 -14.38
C SER A 123 -9.63 -3.49 -13.72
N VAL A 124 -10.60 -2.99 -14.51
CA VAL A 124 -11.83 -2.38 -13.98
C VAL A 124 -12.68 -3.43 -13.25
N VAL A 125 -12.84 -4.62 -13.85
CA VAL A 125 -13.59 -5.72 -13.22
C VAL A 125 -12.87 -6.21 -11.95
N VAL A 126 -11.55 -6.39 -12.01
CA VAL A 126 -10.74 -6.75 -10.83
C VAL A 126 -10.88 -5.71 -9.74
N PHE A 127 -10.85 -4.42 -10.08
CA PHE A 127 -11.03 -3.33 -9.12
C PHE A 127 -12.39 -3.39 -8.42
N ALA A 128 -13.48 -3.57 -9.17
CA ALA A 128 -14.82 -3.65 -8.60
C ALA A 128 -14.96 -4.85 -7.67
N VAL A 129 -14.53 -6.03 -8.09
CA VAL A 129 -14.64 -7.27 -7.32
C VAL A 129 -13.75 -7.25 -6.08
N MET A 130 -12.51 -6.74 -6.22
CA MET A 130 -11.61 -6.54 -5.09
C MET A 130 -12.20 -5.55 -4.09
N GLY A 131 -12.80 -4.45 -4.55
CA GLY A 131 -13.45 -3.45 -3.70
C GLY A 131 -14.64 -4.01 -2.93
N ILE A 132 -15.51 -4.78 -3.60
CA ILE A 132 -16.65 -5.45 -2.95
C ILE A 132 -16.16 -6.47 -1.91
N ALA A 133 -15.20 -7.32 -2.27
CA ALA A 133 -14.66 -8.33 -1.35
C ALA A 133 -13.92 -7.70 -0.16
N ALA A 134 -13.17 -6.62 -0.38
CA ALA A 134 -12.53 -5.84 0.68
C ALA A 134 -13.59 -5.19 1.58
N PHE A 135 -14.64 -4.59 1.02
CA PHE A 135 -15.71 -3.99 1.81
C PHE A 135 -16.46 -5.02 2.66
N ALA A 136 -16.77 -6.19 2.09
CA ALA A 136 -17.35 -7.32 2.80
C ALA A 136 -16.45 -7.81 3.95
N THR A 137 -15.12 -7.68 3.81
CA THR A 137 -14.16 -8.09 4.85
C THR A 137 -13.94 -7.00 5.89
N LEU A 138 -14.20 -5.74 5.56
CA LEU A 138 -14.17 -4.63 6.52
C LEU A 138 -15.43 -4.62 7.40
N LYS A 139 -16.62 -4.81 6.81
CA LYS A 139 -17.90 -4.60 7.51
C LYS A 139 -18.99 -5.65 7.24
N GLY A 140 -18.74 -6.63 6.37
CA GLY A 140 -19.74 -7.62 5.94
C GLY A 140 -19.51 -9.03 6.51
N ILE A 141 -19.95 -10.04 5.77
CA ILE A 141 -19.96 -11.45 6.21
C ILE A 141 -18.54 -11.95 6.49
N THR A 142 -17.58 -11.66 5.61
CA THR A 142 -16.19 -12.08 5.79
C THR A 142 -15.53 -11.34 6.95
N ALA A 143 -16.03 -10.17 7.36
CA ALA A 143 -15.56 -9.48 8.56
C ALA A 143 -15.89 -10.27 9.83
N VAL A 144 -17.09 -10.86 9.91
CA VAL A 144 -17.50 -11.69 11.06
C VAL A 144 -16.58 -12.89 11.21
N VAL A 145 -16.28 -13.58 10.10
CA VAL A 145 -15.36 -14.73 10.09
C VAL A 145 -13.96 -14.29 10.48
N ARG A 146 -13.43 -13.20 9.88
CA ARG A 146 -12.09 -12.67 10.18
C ARG A 146 -11.92 -12.37 11.68
N VAL A 147 -12.86 -11.61 12.24
CA VAL A 147 -12.82 -11.19 13.65
C VAL A 147 -12.98 -12.39 14.59
N ALA A 148 -13.80 -13.37 14.21
CA ALA A 148 -14.03 -14.56 15.03
C ALA A 148 -12.90 -15.61 14.97
N THR A 149 -12.01 -15.54 13.97
CA THR A 149 -10.97 -16.55 13.71
C THR A 149 -9.56 -15.95 13.78
N VAL A 150 -9.07 -15.39 12.67
CA VAL A 150 -7.68 -14.95 12.51
C VAL A 150 -7.32 -13.75 13.38
N ASP A 151 -8.26 -12.84 13.65
CA ASP A 151 -7.98 -11.67 14.48
C ASP A 151 -7.95 -11.98 15.99
N LYS A 152 -8.43 -13.16 16.42
CA LYS A 152 -8.32 -13.59 17.83
C LYS A 152 -6.90 -13.96 18.20
N VAL A 153 -6.14 -14.49 17.25
CA VAL A 153 -4.77 -14.94 17.47
C VAL A 153 -3.83 -13.76 17.28
N ALA A 154 -3.63 -13.03 18.37
CA ALA A 154 -2.77 -11.86 18.43
C ALA A 154 -1.87 -11.91 19.67
N ILE A 155 -0.76 -11.18 19.61
CA ILE A 155 0.13 -10.93 20.73
C ILE A 155 -0.01 -9.47 21.10
N ASP A 156 -0.36 -9.18 22.35
CA ASP A 156 -0.49 -7.82 22.85
C ASP A 156 0.83 -7.36 23.46
N PHE A 157 1.30 -6.19 23.02
CA PHE A 157 2.48 -5.52 23.54
C PHE A 157 2.08 -4.37 24.46
N THR A 158 2.95 -4.04 25.42
CA THR A 158 2.75 -2.89 26.33
C THR A 158 2.94 -1.55 25.62
N ALA A 159 3.74 -1.52 24.55
CA ALA A 159 3.95 -0.39 23.65
C ALA A 159 3.63 -0.78 22.20
N ASN A 160 3.67 0.16 21.25
CA ASN A 160 3.39 -0.14 19.84
C ASN A 160 4.33 -1.25 19.34
N ALA A 161 3.77 -2.24 18.64
CA ALA A 161 4.47 -3.40 18.07
C ALA A 161 5.33 -3.01 16.85
N THR A 162 6.32 -2.17 17.10
CA THR A 162 7.30 -1.68 16.11
C THR A 162 8.71 -2.05 16.55
N LEU A 163 9.58 -2.28 15.56
CA LEU A 163 10.98 -2.64 15.79
C LEU A 163 11.73 -1.58 16.64
N PRO A 164 11.52 -0.25 16.45
CA PRO A 164 12.18 0.76 17.27
C PRO A 164 11.84 0.67 18.76
N ASN A 165 10.58 0.38 19.10
CA ASN A 165 10.17 0.25 20.50
C ASN A 165 10.79 -0.96 21.18
N TRP A 166 10.90 -2.07 20.45
CA TRP A 166 11.54 -3.28 20.96
C TRP A 166 13.05 -3.07 21.17
N VAL A 167 13.73 -2.47 20.20
CA VAL A 167 15.16 -2.13 20.30
C VAL A 167 15.41 -1.10 21.41
N ALA A 168 14.55 -0.10 21.54
CA ALA A 168 14.61 0.88 22.63
C ALA A 168 14.51 0.22 24.00
N GLY A 169 13.56 -0.71 24.18
CA GLY A 169 13.42 -1.47 25.43
C GLY A 169 14.60 -2.40 25.73
N ALA A 170 15.21 -3.00 24.70
CA ALA A 170 16.34 -3.92 24.86
C ALA A 170 17.68 -3.22 25.16
N ILE A 171 17.94 -2.06 24.55
CA ILE A 171 19.21 -1.34 24.63
C ILE A 171 19.15 -0.17 25.62
N GLY A 172 17.95 0.24 26.05
CA GLY A 172 17.77 1.36 26.99
C GLY A 172 17.91 2.73 26.33
N ILE A 173 17.68 2.83 25.02
CA ILE A 173 17.70 4.09 24.25
C ILE A 173 16.29 4.61 24.00
N THR A 174 16.15 5.88 23.60
CA THR A 174 14.84 6.43 23.25
C THR A 174 14.28 5.81 21.95
N PRO A 175 12.97 5.61 21.82
CA PRO A 175 12.35 5.09 20.59
C PRO A 175 12.67 5.91 19.33
N ALA A 176 12.81 7.23 19.48
CA ALA A 176 13.18 8.11 18.37
C ALA A 176 14.62 7.84 17.88
N ALA A 177 15.58 7.69 18.81
CA ALA A 177 16.96 7.36 18.46
C ALA A 177 17.08 5.96 17.84
N ALA A 178 16.37 4.97 18.40
CA ALA A 178 16.28 3.63 17.85
C ALA A 178 15.69 3.64 16.42
N GLY A 179 14.64 4.43 16.21
CA GLY A 179 13.97 4.55 14.91
C GLY A 179 14.89 5.08 13.82
N ILE A 180 15.58 6.21 14.09
CA ILE A 180 16.55 6.77 13.13
C ILE A 180 17.72 5.82 12.89
N GLY A 181 18.27 5.22 13.96
CA GLY A 181 19.39 4.28 13.84
C GLY A 181 19.05 3.10 12.94
N LEU A 182 17.86 2.51 13.13
CA LEU A 182 17.35 1.42 12.28
C LEU A 182 17.02 1.89 10.87
N ALA A 183 16.44 3.08 10.70
CA ALA A 183 16.12 3.63 9.40
C ALA A 183 17.37 3.92 8.56
N ILE A 184 18.43 4.41 9.19
CA ILE A 184 19.73 4.60 8.55
C ILE A 184 20.33 3.23 8.22
N LEU A 185 20.37 2.30 9.17
CA LEU A 185 21.00 0.99 8.96
C LEU A 185 20.29 0.16 7.88
N ILE A 186 18.98 -0.03 7.99
CA ILE A 186 18.18 -0.84 7.06
C ILE A 186 17.92 -0.04 5.78
N GLY A 187 17.51 1.22 5.89
CA GLY A 187 17.15 2.05 4.75
C GLY A 187 18.35 2.39 3.85
N LEU A 188 19.49 2.80 4.42
CA LEU A 188 20.71 2.98 3.61
C LEU A 188 21.22 1.64 3.12
N GLY A 189 21.16 0.58 3.92
CA GLY A 189 21.52 -0.77 3.48
C GLY A 189 20.78 -1.19 2.21
N LEU A 190 19.46 -0.95 2.14
CA LEU A 190 18.64 -1.22 0.95
C LEU A 190 18.98 -0.31 -0.23
N ILE A 191 19.25 0.98 0.01
CA ILE A 191 19.64 1.93 -1.06
C ILE A 191 21.00 1.54 -1.65
N VAL A 192 21.99 1.28 -0.80
CA VAL A 192 23.33 0.86 -1.23
C VAL A 192 23.23 -0.48 -1.97
N TRP A 193 22.49 -1.46 -1.43
CA TRP A 193 22.20 -2.74 -2.10
C TRP A 193 21.59 -2.57 -3.50
N ALA A 194 20.63 -1.66 -3.67
CA ALA A 194 20.04 -1.37 -4.96
C ALA A 194 21.08 -0.75 -5.94
N LEU A 195 21.91 0.18 -5.46
CA LEU A 195 22.91 0.89 -6.25
C LEU A 195 24.17 0.07 -6.60
N PHE A 196 24.37 -1.09 -5.97
CA PHE A 196 25.49 -1.98 -6.30
C PHE A 196 25.44 -2.52 -7.73
N SER A 197 24.26 -2.59 -8.34
CA SER A 197 24.11 -3.08 -9.70
C SER A 197 24.23 -1.97 -10.73
N GLU A 198 25.09 -2.16 -11.73
CA GLU A 198 25.26 -1.20 -12.83
C GLU A 198 23.96 -1.03 -13.63
N GLU A 199 23.25 -2.13 -13.89
CA GLU A 199 21.96 -2.12 -14.59
C GLU A 199 20.88 -1.29 -13.87
N PHE A 200 20.98 -1.18 -12.54
CA PHE A 200 20.04 -0.43 -11.72
C PHE A 200 20.31 1.08 -11.77
N ARG A 201 21.50 1.53 -12.14
CA ARG A 201 21.86 2.96 -12.19
C ARG A 201 21.24 3.73 -13.37
N ARG A 202 20.34 3.08 -14.11
CA ARG A 202 19.55 3.72 -15.18
C ARG A 202 18.51 4.67 -14.61
N PHE A 203 18.16 5.69 -15.41
CA PHE A 203 17.23 6.74 -14.99
C PHE A 203 15.87 6.21 -14.52
N ASP A 204 15.27 5.27 -15.26
CA ASP A 204 13.93 4.76 -14.89
C ASP A 204 13.94 3.95 -13.59
N SER A 205 15.02 3.21 -13.31
CA SER A 205 15.19 2.46 -12.06
C SER A 205 15.37 3.38 -10.85
N LEU A 206 16.16 4.45 -11.01
CA LEU A 206 16.32 5.48 -9.99
C LEU A 206 15.03 6.28 -9.78
N LEU A 207 14.33 6.62 -10.87
CA LEU A 207 13.04 7.29 -10.81
C LEU A 207 11.99 6.43 -10.09
N ALA A 208 11.98 5.12 -10.32
CA ALA A 208 11.10 4.20 -9.60
C ALA A 208 11.43 4.17 -8.11
N GLY A 209 12.70 3.98 -7.73
CA GLY A 209 13.13 3.90 -6.34
C GLY A 209 12.97 5.21 -5.58
N LEU A 210 13.66 6.27 -6.03
CA LEU A 210 13.64 7.59 -5.40
C LEU A 210 12.27 8.27 -5.53
N GLY A 211 11.65 8.19 -6.70
CA GLY A 211 10.39 8.86 -6.96
C GLY A 211 9.24 8.25 -6.17
N ILE A 212 9.08 6.92 -6.18
CA ILE A 212 8.01 6.27 -5.41
C ILE A 212 8.28 6.37 -3.90
N GLY A 213 9.52 6.13 -3.46
CA GLY A 213 9.88 6.30 -2.05
C GLY A 213 9.65 7.73 -1.56
N GLY A 214 10.01 8.72 -2.38
CA GLY A 214 9.75 10.14 -2.12
C GLY A 214 8.26 10.48 -2.06
N VAL A 215 7.44 9.90 -2.93
CA VAL A 215 5.97 10.06 -2.87
C VAL A 215 5.39 9.48 -1.58
N ILE A 216 5.87 8.31 -1.13
CA ILE A 216 5.42 7.72 0.14
C ILE A 216 5.81 8.62 1.32
N ALA A 217 7.05 9.13 1.36
CA ALA A 217 7.49 10.08 2.38
C ALA A 217 6.67 11.38 2.33
N ALA A 218 6.38 11.91 1.15
CA ALA A 218 5.54 13.09 0.97
C ALA A 218 4.09 12.83 1.43
N MET A 219 3.55 11.63 1.21
CA MET A 219 2.22 11.27 1.69
C MET A 219 2.18 11.21 3.23
N TRP A 220 3.23 10.69 3.87
CA TRP A 220 3.38 10.77 5.33
C TRP A 220 3.43 12.20 5.83
N TRP A 221 4.09 13.11 5.12
CA TRP A 221 4.07 14.54 5.44
C TRP A 221 2.68 15.16 5.29
N VAL A 222 1.97 14.84 4.20
CA VAL A 222 0.60 15.34 3.98
C VAL A 222 -0.35 14.86 5.08
N SER A 223 -0.36 13.57 5.39
CA SER A 223 -1.27 13.04 6.42
C SER A 223 -0.83 13.39 7.84
N GLY A 224 0.47 13.32 8.14
CA GLY A 224 1.02 13.48 9.48
C GLY A 224 1.27 14.92 9.91
N ARG A 225 1.48 15.87 8.98
CA ARG A 225 1.73 17.28 9.28
C ARG A 225 0.65 18.22 8.77
N LEU A 226 0.33 18.16 7.48
CA LEU A 226 -0.69 19.05 6.90
C LEU A 226 -2.11 18.68 7.35
N GLY A 227 -2.39 17.39 7.47
CA GLY A 227 -3.68 16.87 7.94
C GLY A 227 -3.81 16.82 9.46
N TYR A 228 -2.75 17.10 10.23
CA TYR A 228 -2.79 17.01 11.69
C TYR A 228 -3.38 18.28 12.31
N VAL A 229 -4.46 18.11 13.05
CA VAL A 229 -5.11 19.16 13.82
C VAL A 229 -5.15 18.73 15.28
N ALA A 230 -4.51 19.51 16.15
CA ALA A 230 -4.43 19.21 17.58
C ALA A 230 -5.80 19.28 18.28
N GLU A 231 -6.67 20.20 17.86
CA GLU A 231 -8.01 20.36 18.43
C GLU A 231 -9.02 20.61 17.31
N HIS A 232 -9.89 19.62 17.06
CA HIS A 232 -11.00 19.79 16.15
C HIS A 232 -12.08 20.70 16.79
N PRO A 233 -12.60 21.71 16.08
CA PRO A 233 -13.50 22.71 16.67
C PRO A 233 -14.82 22.16 17.21
N GLU A 234 -15.28 21.01 16.71
CA GLU A 234 -16.54 20.39 17.14
C GLU A 234 -16.37 19.29 18.18
N THR A 235 -15.29 18.50 18.11
CA THR A 235 -15.10 17.32 18.98
C THR A 235 -14.09 17.56 20.09
N LEU A 236 -13.31 18.64 20.02
CA LEU A 236 -12.19 18.95 20.92
C LEU A 236 -11.17 17.80 21.04
N GLN A 237 -11.12 16.93 20.02
CA GLN A 237 -10.20 15.81 19.93
C GLN A 237 -9.15 16.07 18.85
N GLU A 238 -7.99 15.46 19.01
CA GLU A 238 -6.97 15.40 17.96
C GLU A 238 -7.54 14.68 16.74
N ALA A 239 -7.33 15.26 15.54
CA ALA A 239 -7.88 14.72 14.30
C ALA A 239 -6.84 14.73 13.18
N PHE A 240 -6.84 13.65 12.40
CA PHE A 240 -6.12 13.55 11.12
C PHE A 240 -7.12 13.74 9.98
N LEU A 241 -7.15 14.96 9.43
CA LEU A 241 -8.12 15.37 8.40
C LEU A 241 -8.07 14.47 7.17
N ALA A 242 -9.25 14.17 6.62
CA ALA A 242 -9.45 13.35 5.43
C ALA A 242 -8.87 11.91 5.51
N THR A 243 -8.61 11.36 6.70
CA THR A 243 -8.21 9.94 6.86
C THR A 243 -9.40 9.08 7.27
N ASN A 244 -9.44 7.80 6.87
CA ASN A 244 -10.53 6.90 7.27
C ASN A 244 -10.29 6.25 8.64
N SER A 245 -9.04 6.04 9.04
CA SER A 245 -8.72 5.44 10.34
C SER A 245 -8.64 6.44 11.50
N GLY A 246 -8.67 7.74 11.21
CA GLY A 246 -8.41 8.78 12.21
C GLY A 246 -6.95 8.79 12.69
N ARG A 247 -6.03 8.24 11.90
CA ARG A 247 -4.58 8.19 12.17
C ARG A 247 -3.81 8.64 10.93
N ALA A 248 -2.53 8.93 11.10
CA ALA A 248 -1.66 9.18 9.95
C ALA A 248 -1.58 7.92 9.07
N GLU A 249 -1.89 8.09 7.78
CA GLU A 249 -1.89 7.05 6.76
C GLU A 249 -1.02 7.46 5.57
N ALA A 250 -0.34 6.49 4.95
CA ALA A 250 0.28 6.66 3.64
C ALA A 250 -0.44 5.80 2.59
N LEU A 251 0.11 5.68 1.38
CA LEU A 251 -0.56 4.98 0.28
C LEU A 251 -0.84 3.51 0.60
N SER A 252 -2.06 3.09 0.27
CA SER A 252 -2.54 1.71 0.26
C SER A 252 -3.65 1.60 -0.78
N PHE A 253 -3.95 0.40 -1.26
CA PHE A 253 -4.88 0.20 -2.40
C PHE A 253 -5.89 -0.94 -2.19
N VAL A 254 -6.11 -1.37 -0.94
CA VAL A 254 -7.16 -2.34 -0.63
C VAL A 254 -8.33 -1.64 0.04
N SER A 255 -8.15 -1.13 1.26
CA SER A 255 -9.22 -0.39 1.95
C SER A 255 -9.65 0.87 1.17
N PRO A 256 -8.74 1.66 0.57
CA PRO A 256 -9.15 2.79 -0.26
C PRO A 256 -10.03 2.41 -1.46
N VAL A 257 -9.78 1.26 -2.09
CA VAL A 257 -10.63 0.77 -3.19
C VAL A 257 -12.02 0.39 -2.68
N ALA A 258 -12.11 -0.24 -1.52
CA ALA A 258 -13.39 -0.51 -0.86
C ALA A 258 -14.16 0.78 -0.54
N TYR A 259 -13.47 1.80 0.00
CA TYR A 259 -14.08 3.10 0.29
C TYR A 259 -14.49 3.86 -0.97
N THR A 260 -13.75 3.74 -2.07
CA THR A 260 -14.16 4.31 -3.36
C THR A 260 -15.46 3.67 -3.85
N VAL A 261 -15.60 2.35 -3.75
CA VAL A 261 -16.84 1.66 -4.12
C VAL A 261 -18.01 2.09 -3.22
N ASP A 262 -17.81 2.13 -1.90
CA ASP A 262 -18.81 2.59 -0.93
C ASP A 262 -19.24 4.04 -1.19
N TRP A 263 -18.28 4.94 -1.46
CA TRP A 263 -18.55 6.33 -1.77
C TRP A 263 -19.30 6.52 -3.11
N LEU A 264 -18.96 5.73 -4.14
CA LEU A 264 -19.69 5.76 -5.42
C LEU A 264 -21.12 5.23 -5.28
N MET A 265 -21.32 4.18 -4.48
CA MET A 265 -22.66 3.59 -4.26
C MET A 265 -23.56 4.52 -3.43
N PHE A 266 -23.01 5.19 -2.42
CA PHE A 266 -23.76 6.04 -1.48
C PHE A 266 -23.41 7.52 -1.62
N PHE A 267 -23.12 7.98 -2.84
CA PHE A 267 -22.68 9.36 -3.09
C PHE A 267 -23.67 10.43 -2.60
N SER A 268 -24.97 10.12 -2.55
CA SER A 268 -26.00 11.03 -2.02
C SER A 268 -25.97 11.19 -0.49
N ASP A 269 -25.29 10.31 0.22
CA ASP A 269 -25.18 10.35 1.69
C ASP A 269 -24.09 11.34 2.12
N LYS A 270 -24.49 12.43 2.79
CA LYS A 270 -23.58 13.47 3.28
C LYS A 270 -22.56 12.96 4.30
N SER A 271 -22.80 11.79 4.92
CA SER A 271 -21.83 11.17 5.83
C SER A 271 -20.64 10.54 5.10
N LYS A 272 -20.74 10.31 3.79
CA LYS A 272 -19.70 9.71 2.95
C LYS A 272 -18.79 10.78 2.37
N VAL A 273 -17.80 11.20 3.16
CA VAL A 273 -16.82 12.21 2.75
C VAL A 273 -15.68 11.63 1.92
N LEU A 274 -15.09 12.48 1.06
CA LEU A 274 -13.85 12.15 0.38
C LEU A 274 -12.69 12.05 1.38
N THR A 275 -11.83 11.07 1.16
CA THR A 275 -10.67 10.81 2.00
C THR A 275 -9.41 10.71 1.16
N LEU A 276 -8.25 10.87 1.80
CA LEU A 276 -6.91 10.70 1.22
C LEU A 276 -6.79 9.38 0.47
N GLY A 277 -7.35 8.30 1.01
CA GLY A 277 -7.42 7.00 0.32
C GLY A 277 -8.20 7.07 -1.00
N ILE A 278 -9.44 7.60 -0.97
CA ILE A 278 -10.30 7.68 -2.16
C ILE A 278 -9.66 8.54 -3.24
N VAL A 279 -9.15 9.72 -2.89
CA VAL A 279 -8.48 10.60 -3.88
C VAL A 279 -7.18 9.99 -4.41
N SER A 280 -6.49 9.17 -3.61
CA SER A 280 -5.31 8.45 -4.08
C SER A 280 -5.65 7.41 -5.15
N VAL A 281 -6.81 6.75 -5.06
CA VAL A 281 -7.29 5.81 -6.09
C VAL A 281 -7.47 6.52 -7.42
N PHE A 282 -8.22 7.63 -7.43
CA PHE A 282 -8.43 8.43 -8.64
C PHE A 282 -7.14 9.06 -9.15
N GLY A 283 -6.27 9.53 -8.25
CA GLY A 283 -4.96 10.10 -8.60
C GLY A 283 -4.10 9.11 -9.36
N VAL A 284 -3.93 7.87 -8.87
CA VAL A 284 -3.14 6.85 -9.57
C VAL A 284 -3.70 6.53 -10.96
N VAL A 285 -5.02 6.41 -11.09
CA VAL A 285 -5.67 6.16 -12.38
C VAL A 285 -5.43 7.34 -13.33
N ALA A 286 -5.61 8.58 -12.86
CA ALA A 286 -5.39 9.78 -13.67
C ALA A 286 -3.93 9.91 -14.10
N GLY A 287 -2.97 9.70 -13.20
CA GLY A 287 -1.54 9.81 -13.51
C GLY A 287 -1.06 8.77 -14.50
N SER A 288 -1.52 7.52 -14.35
CA SER A 288 -1.22 6.46 -15.30
C SER A 288 -1.91 6.70 -16.66
N ALA A 289 -3.13 7.24 -16.68
CA ALA A 289 -3.83 7.61 -17.91
C ALA A 289 -3.13 8.74 -18.66
N VAL A 290 -2.74 9.82 -17.97
CA VAL A 290 -1.98 10.93 -18.56
C VAL A 290 -0.69 10.40 -19.19
N TYR A 291 0.06 9.57 -18.47
CA TYR A 291 1.28 8.97 -19.02
C TYR A 291 1.00 8.05 -20.22
N ALA A 292 -0.03 7.20 -20.15
CA ALA A 292 -0.37 6.27 -21.23
C ALA A 292 -0.84 6.99 -22.51
N LEU A 293 -1.56 8.10 -22.37
CA LEU A 293 -1.99 8.94 -23.50
C LEU A 293 -0.80 9.69 -24.12
N LEU A 294 0.06 10.29 -23.29
CA LEU A 294 1.25 11.02 -23.76
C LEU A 294 2.26 10.09 -24.46
N SER A 295 2.46 8.89 -23.92
CA SER A 295 3.34 7.87 -24.50
C SER A 295 2.68 7.07 -25.63
N ARG A 296 1.41 7.35 -25.97
CA ARG A 296 0.61 6.62 -26.97
C ARG A 296 0.56 5.11 -26.72
N SER A 297 0.65 4.69 -25.45
CA SER A 297 0.58 3.30 -25.03
C SER A 297 -0.83 2.88 -24.58
N PHE A 298 -1.79 3.80 -24.57
CA PHE A 298 -3.17 3.53 -24.16
C PHE A 298 -3.83 2.55 -25.14
N ARG A 299 -4.41 1.47 -24.60
CA ARG A 299 -5.09 0.45 -25.40
C ARG A 299 -6.21 -0.22 -24.61
N TRP A 300 -7.34 -0.42 -25.28
CA TRP A 300 -8.47 -1.15 -24.71
C TRP A 300 -8.17 -2.65 -24.68
N GLU A 301 -8.02 -3.21 -23.48
CA GLU A 301 -7.79 -4.65 -23.29
C GLU A 301 -8.96 -5.30 -22.54
N GLY A 302 -9.69 -6.18 -23.22
CA GLY A 302 -10.72 -7.05 -22.65
C GLY A 302 -10.20 -8.44 -22.29
N PHE A 303 -11.05 -9.25 -21.64
CA PHE A 303 -10.78 -10.67 -21.31
C PHE A 303 -10.61 -11.52 -22.58
N ARG A 304 -9.77 -12.56 -22.49
CA ARG A 304 -9.56 -13.50 -23.61
C ARG A 304 -10.68 -14.54 -23.67
N ASP A 305 -10.99 -15.17 -22.54
CA ASP A 305 -11.97 -16.23 -22.42
C ASP A 305 -12.61 -16.28 -21.01
N ALA A 306 -13.55 -17.20 -20.82
CA ALA A 306 -14.23 -17.39 -19.54
C ALA A 306 -13.28 -17.82 -18.42
N GLU A 307 -12.25 -18.61 -18.75
CA GLU A 307 -11.23 -19.04 -17.79
C GLU A 307 -10.38 -17.87 -17.29
N ASP A 308 -9.92 -17.00 -18.20
CA ASP A 308 -9.22 -15.75 -17.87
C ASP A 308 -10.08 -14.88 -16.94
N THR A 309 -11.38 -14.76 -17.25
CA THR A 309 -12.33 -14.02 -16.41
C THR A 309 -12.44 -14.65 -15.02
N ALA A 310 -12.65 -15.97 -14.92
CA ALA A 310 -12.78 -16.67 -13.65
C ALA A 310 -11.53 -16.55 -12.77
N ASN A 311 -10.33 -16.71 -13.35
CA ASN A 311 -9.07 -16.55 -12.63
C ASN A 311 -8.94 -15.12 -12.05
N HIS A 312 -9.28 -14.10 -12.83
CA HIS A 312 -9.23 -12.70 -12.37
C HIS A 312 -10.26 -12.40 -11.28
N LEU A 313 -11.48 -12.98 -11.37
CA LEU A 313 -12.50 -12.84 -10.33
C LEU A 313 -12.05 -13.48 -9.01
N VAL A 314 -11.57 -14.72 -9.07
CA VAL A 314 -11.04 -15.43 -7.88
C VAL A 314 -9.85 -14.67 -7.29
N GLY A 315 -8.92 -14.22 -8.15
CA GLY A 315 -7.78 -13.42 -7.73
C GLY A 315 -8.19 -12.12 -7.04
N ALA A 316 -9.17 -11.39 -7.61
CA ALA A 316 -9.70 -10.16 -7.04
C ALA A 316 -10.36 -10.38 -5.68
N THR A 317 -11.14 -11.45 -5.51
CA THR A 317 -11.74 -11.80 -4.22
C THR A 317 -10.67 -12.13 -3.18
N LEU A 318 -9.68 -12.96 -3.53
CA LEU A 318 -8.56 -13.29 -2.64
C LEU A 318 -7.74 -12.07 -2.25
N MET A 319 -7.50 -11.14 -3.18
CA MET A 319 -6.84 -9.86 -2.90
C MET A 319 -7.67 -8.97 -1.98
N GLY A 320 -8.99 -8.88 -2.19
CA GLY A 320 -9.87 -8.06 -1.35
C GLY A 320 -9.93 -8.58 0.09
N VAL A 321 -10.21 -9.87 0.26
CA VAL A 321 -10.24 -10.52 1.59
C VAL A 321 -8.86 -10.51 2.23
N GLY A 322 -7.85 -11.02 1.51
CA GLY A 322 -6.50 -11.16 2.03
C GLY A 322 -5.86 -9.82 2.38
N GLY A 323 -6.05 -8.80 1.55
CA GLY A 323 -5.49 -7.47 1.78
C GLY A 323 -6.09 -6.78 3.00
N VAL A 324 -7.36 -7.02 3.31
CA VAL A 324 -7.99 -6.49 4.52
C VAL A 324 -7.51 -7.26 5.76
N CYS A 325 -7.42 -8.59 5.71
CA CYS A 325 -6.86 -9.40 6.81
C CYS A 325 -5.39 -9.03 7.08
N ALA A 326 -4.61 -8.80 6.02
CA ALA A 326 -3.22 -8.36 6.13
C ALA A 326 -3.07 -6.89 6.52
N MET A 327 -4.17 -6.14 6.72
CA MET A 327 -4.15 -4.69 6.99
C MET A 327 -3.41 -3.87 5.91
N GLY A 328 -3.35 -4.36 4.67
CA GLY A 328 -2.78 -3.65 3.54
C GLY A 328 -2.38 -4.55 2.36
N CYS A 329 -1.87 -3.92 1.30
CA CYS A 329 -1.33 -4.59 0.11
C CYS A 329 0.20 -4.49 0.03
N THR A 330 0.79 -4.83 -1.11
CA THR A 330 2.24 -4.66 -1.34
C THR A 330 2.71 -3.21 -1.22
N VAL A 331 1.86 -2.22 -1.51
CA VAL A 331 2.19 -0.81 -1.25
C VAL A 331 1.89 -0.43 0.20
N GLY A 332 0.72 -0.83 0.72
CA GLY A 332 0.31 -0.57 2.09
C GLY A 332 1.28 -1.17 3.11
N GLN A 333 1.38 -2.49 3.19
CA GLN A 333 2.31 -3.14 4.12
C GLN A 333 3.76 -3.04 3.67
N GLY A 334 4.02 -3.14 2.36
CA GLY A 334 5.39 -3.25 1.88
C GLY A 334 6.14 -1.93 1.76
N LEU A 335 5.50 -0.83 1.34
CA LEU A 335 6.16 0.50 1.31
C LEU A 335 5.80 1.32 2.55
N SER A 336 4.50 1.53 2.79
CA SER A 336 4.01 2.38 3.89
C SER A 336 4.23 1.73 5.26
N GLY A 337 3.98 0.43 5.40
CA GLY A 337 4.09 -0.29 6.67
C GLY A 337 5.55 -0.51 7.08
N ILE A 338 6.38 -1.05 6.18
CA ILE A 338 7.80 -1.26 6.46
C ILE A 338 8.56 0.05 6.67
N SER A 339 8.16 1.17 6.04
CA SER A 339 8.78 2.47 6.35
C SER A 339 8.57 2.92 7.80
N THR A 340 7.57 2.39 8.51
CA THR A 340 7.36 2.59 9.95
C THR A 340 8.01 1.53 10.83
N LEU A 341 8.68 0.53 10.24
CA LEU A 341 9.29 -0.62 10.92
C LEU A 341 8.30 -1.42 11.81
N SER A 342 7.06 -1.58 11.37
CA SER A 342 6.02 -2.35 12.08
C SER A 342 6.22 -3.87 11.93
N PHE A 343 6.09 -4.63 13.03
CA PHE A 343 6.22 -6.09 12.99
C PHE A 343 5.17 -6.76 12.09
N THR A 344 3.94 -6.25 12.13
CA THR A 344 2.84 -6.71 11.26
C THR A 344 3.20 -6.61 9.79
N SER A 345 3.88 -5.54 9.40
CA SER A 345 4.28 -5.30 8.01
C SER A 345 5.35 -6.27 7.52
N PHE A 346 6.30 -6.66 8.36
CA PHE A 346 7.30 -7.68 8.02
C PHE A 346 6.65 -9.05 7.78
N VAL A 347 5.75 -9.47 8.68
CA VAL A 347 5.03 -10.75 8.53
C VAL A 347 4.12 -10.73 7.31
N ALA A 348 3.33 -9.66 7.16
CA ALA A 348 2.42 -9.52 6.03
C ALA A 348 3.18 -9.53 4.70
N LEU A 349 4.30 -8.80 4.60
CA LEU A 349 5.11 -8.82 3.39
C LEU A 349 5.67 -10.20 3.09
N ALA A 350 6.29 -10.86 4.08
CA ALA A 350 6.87 -12.18 3.89
C ALA A 350 5.80 -13.18 3.40
N ALA A 351 4.61 -13.12 3.97
CA ALA A 351 3.48 -13.93 3.55
C ALA A 351 2.96 -13.57 2.15
N ILE A 352 2.91 -12.29 1.78
CA ILE A 352 2.57 -11.84 0.41
C ILE A 352 3.57 -12.37 -0.60
N LEU A 353 4.87 -12.29 -0.32
CA LEU A 353 5.91 -12.80 -1.21
C LEU A 353 5.83 -14.33 -1.34
N ALA A 354 5.65 -15.05 -0.22
CA ALA A 354 5.47 -16.50 -0.23
C ALA A 354 4.22 -16.93 -1.01
N GLY A 355 3.09 -16.24 -0.81
CA GLY A 355 1.85 -16.46 -1.55
C GLY A 355 2.01 -16.17 -3.05
N CYS A 356 2.78 -15.14 -3.40
CA CYS A 356 3.10 -14.82 -4.80
C CYS A 356 3.95 -15.92 -5.46
N VAL A 357 4.99 -16.40 -4.77
CA VAL A 357 5.80 -17.54 -5.28
C VAL A 357 4.94 -18.79 -5.44
N ALA A 358 4.06 -19.09 -4.47
CA ALA A 358 3.13 -20.21 -4.58
C ALA A 358 2.16 -20.06 -5.76
N GLY A 359 1.63 -18.85 -5.98
CA GLY A 359 0.76 -18.54 -7.11
C GLY A 359 1.47 -18.70 -8.46
N LEU A 360 2.72 -18.26 -8.57
CA LEU A 360 3.52 -18.42 -9.78
C LEU A 360 3.79 -19.90 -10.08
N LYS A 361 4.21 -20.67 -9.07
CA LYS A 361 4.41 -22.13 -9.22
C LYS A 361 3.13 -22.84 -9.61
N TYR A 362 1.99 -22.44 -9.04
CA TYR A 362 0.69 -22.98 -9.40
C TYR A 362 0.33 -22.70 -10.86
N GLN A 363 0.56 -21.47 -11.34
CA GLN A 363 0.31 -21.13 -12.75
C GLN A 363 1.21 -21.93 -13.70
N ILE A 364 2.50 -22.07 -13.38
CA ILE A 364 3.44 -22.86 -14.20
C ILE A 364 2.99 -24.32 -14.25
N TRP A 365 2.74 -24.94 -13.10
CA TRP A 365 2.26 -26.32 -13.00
C TRP A 365 0.96 -26.57 -13.78
N ARG A 366 0.06 -25.58 -13.81
CA ARG A 366 -1.18 -25.67 -14.57
C ARG A 366 -0.91 -25.62 -16.07
N LEU A 367 -0.05 -24.72 -16.53
CA LEU A 367 0.32 -24.58 -17.94
C LEU A 367 1.01 -25.85 -18.46
N GLU A 368 1.89 -26.46 -17.66
CA GLU A 368 2.56 -27.74 -17.99
C GLU A 368 1.59 -28.91 -18.18
N ARG A 369 0.38 -28.85 -17.59
CA ARG A 369 -0.65 -29.89 -17.71
C ARG A 369 -1.70 -29.60 -18.79
N GLN A 370 -1.68 -28.41 -19.38
CA GLN A 370 -2.58 -28.04 -20.48
C GLN A 370 -1.96 -28.32 -21.85
N VAL A 371 -0.65 -28.54 -21.90
CA VAL A 371 0.11 -29.09 -23.05
C VAL A 371 0.06 -30.60 -22.98
#